data_AF-A0A9E2ZPD2-F1
#
_entry.id   AF-A0A9E2ZPD2-F1
#
_cell.length_a   1.000
_cell.length_b   1.000
_cell.length_c   1.000
_cell.angle_alpha   90.00
_cell.angle_beta   90.00
_cell.angle_gamma   90.00
#
_symmetry.space_group_name_H-M   'P 1'
#
loop_
_entity.id
_entity.type
_entity.pdbx_description
1 polymer ?
#
loop_
_entity_poly.entity_id
_entity_poly.type
_entity_poly.pdbx_seq_one_letter_code
_entity_poly.pdbx_strand_id
1 'polypeptide(L)'
;MAATPPAVMIAGSVQLVLAAVTLVLVFTRNRWAPYAAIAIGFASALGFTAAHLLPHWGFFSDSFINAPPAARVTAFSWVTAVLEIVADVVFGIAGIAVLRAGKTKSHKENRSSTWPRAA
;
A
#
# COMPACT_ATOMS: atom_id res chain seq x y z
N MET A 1 -25.05 10.73 16.48
CA MET A 1 -24.50 9.82 15.47
C MET A 1 -22.98 9.83 15.66
N ALA A 2 -22.34 8.74 16.06
CA ALA A 2 -20.88 8.71 16.04
C ALA A 2 -20.45 8.38 14.60
N ALA A 3 -20.36 9.43 13.78
CA ALA A 3 -19.80 9.31 12.45
C ALA A 3 -18.30 9.02 12.57
N THR A 4 -17.76 8.23 11.65
CA THR A 4 -16.32 8.04 11.47
C THR A 4 -15.63 9.42 11.53
N PRO A 5 -14.53 9.59 12.28
CA PRO A 5 -13.89 10.89 12.40
C PRO A 5 -13.60 11.49 11.00
N PRO A 6 -13.90 12.77 10.75
CA PRO A 6 -13.66 13.39 9.45
C PRO A 6 -12.22 13.21 8.95
N ALA A 7 -11.25 13.15 9.87
CA ALA A 7 -9.87 12.83 9.59
C ALA A 7 -9.68 11.51 8.84
N VAL A 8 -10.30 10.44 9.36
CA VAL A 8 -10.16 9.08 8.86
C VAL A 8 -10.77 8.99 7.48
N MET A 9 -11.93 9.64 7.28
CA MET A 9 -12.59 9.75 5.98
C MET A 9 -11.73 10.50 4.95
N ILE A 10 -11.12 11.61 5.34
CA ILE A 10 -10.21 12.37 4.46
C ILE A 10 -8.97 11.55 4.15
N ALA A 11 -8.33 10.94 5.15
CA ALA A 11 -7.15 10.11 4.97
C ALA A 11 -7.43 8.91 4.06
N GLY A 12 -8.55 8.21 4.27
CA GLY A 12 -8.98 7.10 3.43
C GLY A 12 -9.28 7.54 1.98
N SER A 13 -9.87 8.73 1.80
CA SER A 13 -10.11 9.28 0.46
C SER A 13 -8.80 9.63 -0.26
N VAL A 14 -7.85 10.22 0.46
CA VAL A 14 -6.51 10.51 -0.08
C VAL A 14 -5.79 9.21 -0.45
N GLN A 15 -5.84 8.18 0.41
CA GLN A 15 -5.32 6.85 0.09
C GLN A 15 -5.94 6.30 -1.19
N LEU A 16 -7.27 6.33 -1.32
CA LEU A 16 -7.96 5.77 -2.47
C LEU A 16 -7.48 6.43 -3.78
N VAL A 17 -7.31 7.75 -3.77
CA VAL A 17 -6.76 8.49 -4.91
C VAL A 17 -5.32 8.06 -5.20
N LEU A 18 -4.46 7.96 -4.18
CA LEU A 18 -3.08 7.52 -4.35
C LEU A 18 -2.97 6.08 -4.88
N ALA A 19 -3.82 5.17 -4.38
CA ALA A 19 -3.91 3.81 -4.86
C ALA A 19 -4.34 3.77 -6.33
N ALA A 20 -5.38 4.53 -6.70
CA ALA A 20 -5.83 4.65 -8.09
C ALA A 20 -4.73 5.20 -9.01
N VAL A 21 -4.02 6.25 -8.60
CA VAL A 21 -2.87 6.79 -9.34
C VAL A 21 -1.79 5.73 -9.51
N THR A 22 -1.50 4.95 -8.47
CA THR A 22 -0.49 3.89 -8.54
C THR A 22 -0.92 2.79 -9.52
N LEU A 23 -2.18 2.40 -9.52
CA LEU A 23 -2.73 1.46 -10.50
C LEU A 23 -2.60 2.00 -11.92
N VAL A 24 -2.91 3.28 -12.15
CA VAL A 24 -2.70 3.93 -13.46
C VAL A 24 -1.22 3.87 -13.86
N LEU A 25 -0.28 4.15 -12.95
CA LEU A 25 1.16 4.02 -13.22
C LEU A 25 1.54 2.58 -13.60
N VAL A 26 0.99 1.58 -12.90
CA VAL A 26 1.21 0.15 -13.20
C VAL A 26 0.68 -0.20 -14.58
N PHE A 27 -0.57 0.16 -14.91
CA PHE A 27 -1.19 -0.17 -16.20
C PHE A 27 -0.55 0.56 -17.37
N THR A 28 -0.04 1.78 -17.16
CA THR A 28 0.72 2.54 -18.16
C THR A 28 2.19 2.10 -18.26
N ARG A 29 2.61 1.09 -17.50
CA ARG A 29 4.00 0.59 -17.41
C ARG A 29 5.00 1.71 -17.11
N ASN A 30 4.58 2.67 -16.29
CA ASN A 30 5.41 3.81 -15.95
C ASN A 30 6.59 3.37 -15.05
N ARG A 31 7.78 3.94 -15.29
CA ARG A 31 8.99 3.65 -14.48
C ARG A 31 8.83 3.98 -12.99
N TRP A 32 7.89 4.85 -12.63
CA TRP A 32 7.57 5.22 -11.25
C TRP A 32 6.65 4.23 -10.54
N ALA A 33 5.96 3.36 -11.27
CA ALA A 33 5.00 2.39 -10.72
C ALA A 33 5.55 1.57 -9.53
N PRO A 34 6.75 0.94 -9.61
CA PRO A 34 7.24 0.15 -8.49
C PRO A 34 7.59 0.98 -7.25
N TYR A 35 8.03 2.23 -7.43
CA TYR A 35 8.32 3.12 -6.30
C TYR A 35 7.04 3.59 -5.62
N ALA A 36 6.02 3.94 -6.41
CA ALA A 36 4.70 4.30 -5.92
C ALA A 36 4.04 3.13 -5.17
N ALA A 37 4.11 1.91 -5.71
CA ALA A 37 3.57 0.71 -5.06
C ALA A 37 4.21 0.43 -3.69
N ILE A 38 5.54 0.61 -3.57
CA ILE A 38 6.26 0.48 -2.30
C ILE A 38 5.80 1.55 -1.31
N ALA A 39 5.88 2.83 -1.71
CA ALA A 39 5.62 3.94 -0.81
C ALA A 39 4.17 3.95 -0.33
N ILE A 40 3.22 3.83 -1.26
CA ILE A 40 1.79 3.92 -0.98
C ILE A 40 1.31 2.63 -0.30
N GLY A 41 1.70 1.45 -0.79
CA GLY A 41 1.33 0.18 -0.17
C GLY A 41 1.76 0.11 1.30
N PHE A 42 3.04 0.36 1.62
CA PHE A 42 3.45 0.28 3.03
C PHE A 42 2.89 1.42 3.90
N ALA A 43 2.76 2.63 3.37
CA ALA A 43 2.15 3.73 4.11
C ALA A 43 0.67 3.45 4.42
N SER A 44 -0.08 2.93 3.46
CA SER A 44 -1.50 2.56 3.61
C SER A 44 -1.68 1.39 4.58
N ALA A 45 -0.85 0.34 4.49
CA ALA A 45 -0.88 -0.77 5.45
C ALA A 45 -0.66 -0.30 6.90
N LEU A 46 0.34 0.57 7.11
CA LEU A 46 0.62 1.15 8.43
C LEU A 46 -0.52 2.06 8.89
N GLY A 47 -1.04 2.90 8.00
CA GLY A 47 -2.15 3.82 8.28
C GLY A 47 -3.43 3.07 8.67
N PHE A 48 -3.83 2.06 7.90
CA PHE A 48 -5.00 1.24 8.21
C PHE A 48 -4.84 0.43 9.48
N THR A 49 -3.64 -0.13 9.72
CA THR A 49 -3.33 -0.81 10.98
C THR A 49 -3.43 0.14 12.16
N ALA A 50 -2.83 1.34 12.07
CA ALA A 50 -2.88 2.34 13.13
C ALA A 50 -4.32 2.83 13.36
N ALA A 51 -5.08 3.11 12.30
CA ALA A 51 -6.44 3.61 12.42
C ALA A 51 -7.36 2.62 13.14
N HIS A 52 -7.29 1.33 12.77
CA HIS A 52 -8.31 0.34 13.18
C HIS A 52 -7.85 -0.64 14.26
N LEU A 53 -6.55 -0.95 14.35
CA LEU A 53 -6.04 -2.02 15.20
C LEU A 53 -5.27 -1.52 16.44
N LEU A 54 -4.95 -0.22 16.52
CA LEU A 54 -4.41 0.35 17.75
C LEU A 54 -5.54 0.75 18.71
N PRO A 55 -5.28 0.78 20.03
CA PRO A 55 -6.15 1.44 20.99
C PRO A 55 -6.37 2.90 20.58
N HIS A 56 -7.49 3.49 20.98
CA HIS A 56 -7.80 4.87 20.61
C HIS A 56 -6.65 5.84 20.96
N TRP A 57 -6.09 6.51 19.94
CA TRP A 57 -4.85 7.27 20.07
C TRP A 57 -4.93 8.70 19.52
N GLY A 58 -6.05 9.12 18.93
CA GLY A 58 -6.23 10.49 18.46
C GLY A 58 -7.16 10.62 17.25
N PHE A 59 -6.98 11.69 16.49
CA PHE A 59 -7.89 12.15 15.43
C PHE A 59 -8.02 11.17 14.25
N PHE A 60 -6.97 10.39 13.93
CA PHE A 60 -6.99 9.38 12.87
C PHE A 60 -7.33 7.97 13.38
N SER A 61 -7.77 7.83 14.64
CA SER A 61 -8.15 6.54 15.19
C SER A 61 -9.64 6.28 14.97
N ASP A 62 -9.94 5.14 14.33
CA ASP A 62 -11.27 4.54 14.24
C ASP A 62 -11.16 3.08 14.68
N SER A 63 -10.83 2.90 15.97
CA SER A 63 -10.44 1.60 16.51
C SER A 63 -11.59 0.61 16.48
N PHE A 64 -11.32 -0.59 15.95
CA PHE A 64 -12.26 -1.72 15.97
C PHE A 64 -12.17 -2.51 17.28
N ILE A 65 -11.07 -2.32 18.04
CA ILE A 65 -10.85 -2.99 19.32
C ILE A 65 -11.63 -2.27 20.40
N ASN A 66 -12.50 -2.99 21.11
CA ASN A 66 -13.41 -2.44 22.12
C ASN A 66 -14.26 -1.26 21.60
N ALA A 67 -14.62 -1.32 20.31
CA ALA A 67 -15.40 -0.26 19.68
C ALA A 67 -16.75 -0.08 20.39
N PRO A 68 -17.15 1.16 20.73
CA PRO A 68 -18.47 1.39 21.32
C PRO A 68 -19.57 0.99 20.32
N PRO A 69 -20.76 0.56 20.77
CA PRO A 69 -21.85 0.12 19.88
C PRO A 69 -22.23 1.15 18.80
N ALA A 70 -22.01 2.44 19.07
CA ALA A 70 -22.25 3.53 18.13
C ALA A 70 -21.34 3.52 16.88
N ALA A 71 -20.18 2.85 16.94
CA ALA A 71 -19.22 2.74 15.83
C ALA A 71 -19.65 1.73 14.75
N ARG A 72 -20.62 0.85 15.04
CA ARG A 72 -21.20 -0.11 14.09
C ARG A 72 -20.15 -0.98 13.36
N VAL A 73 -19.06 -1.33 14.05
CA VAL A 73 -18.06 -2.27 13.53
C VAL A 73 -18.71 -3.64 13.37
N THR A 74 -18.67 -4.17 12.15
CA THR A 74 -19.27 -5.48 11.81
C THR A 74 -18.18 -6.47 11.41
N ALA A 75 -18.55 -7.75 11.29
CA ALA A 75 -17.67 -8.75 10.70
C ALA A 75 -17.22 -8.36 9.28
N PHE A 76 -18.10 -7.72 8.50
CA PHE A 76 -17.74 -7.21 7.18
C PHE A 76 -16.68 -6.12 7.26
N SER A 77 -16.79 -5.18 8.20
CA SER A 77 -15.78 -4.13 8.46
C SER A 77 -14.41 -4.74 8.76
N TRP A 78 -14.37 -5.78 9.59
CA TRP A 78 -13.14 -6.52 9.89
C TRP A 78 -12.53 -7.17 8.65
N VAL A 79 -13.35 -7.87 7.85
CA VAL A 79 -12.88 -8.51 6.61
C VAL A 79 -12.30 -7.46 5.67
N THR A 80 -12.97 -6.33 5.46
CA THR A 80 -12.48 -5.27 4.58
C THR A 80 -11.18 -4.67 5.09
N ALA A 81 -11.05 -4.40 6.39
CA ALA A 81 -9.83 -3.82 6.96
C ALA A 81 -8.63 -4.77 6.85
N VAL A 82 -8.82 -6.06 7.14
CA VAL A 82 -7.75 -7.07 7.01
C VAL A 82 -7.34 -7.26 5.55
N LEU A 83 -8.32 -7.35 4.64
CA LEU A 83 -8.03 -7.47 3.22
C LEU A 83 -7.27 -6.26 2.67
N GLU A 84 -7.66 -5.05 3.08
CA GLU A 84 -6.96 -3.82 2.69
C GLU A 84 -5.51 -3.85 3.13
N ILE A 85 -5.25 -4.13 4.43
CA ILE A 85 -3.89 -4.19 4.98
C ILE A 85 -3.04 -5.25 4.24
N VAL A 86 -3.61 -6.43 3.97
CA VAL A 86 -2.90 -7.50 3.25
C VAL A 86 -2.62 -7.09 1.80
N ALA A 87 -3.60 -6.50 1.11
CA ALA A 87 -3.44 -6.05 -0.27
C ALA A 87 -2.33 -4.99 -0.36
N ASP A 88 -2.32 -4.03 0.55
CA ASP A 88 -1.33 -2.97 0.65
C ASP A 88 0.10 -3.51 0.86
N VAL A 89 0.26 -4.47 1.77
CA VAL A 89 1.54 -5.16 1.99
C VAL A 89 1.99 -5.91 0.75
N VAL A 90 1.09 -6.68 0.12
CA VAL A 90 1.39 -7.43 -1.10
C VAL A 90 1.79 -6.48 -2.23
N PHE A 91 1.11 -5.34 -2.35
CA PHE A 91 1.40 -4.36 -3.38
C PHE A 91 2.78 -3.72 -3.19
N GLY A 92 3.14 -3.38 -1.95
CA GLY A 92 4.48 -2.92 -1.59
C GLY A 92 5.57 -3.96 -1.92
N ILE A 93 5.34 -5.23 -1.56
CA ILE A 93 6.26 -6.33 -1.87
C ILE A 93 6.41 -6.53 -3.38
N ALA A 94 5.32 -6.43 -4.15
CA ALA A 94 5.35 -6.52 -5.60
C ALA A 94 6.23 -5.43 -6.22
N GLY A 95 6.12 -4.19 -5.73
CA GLY A 95 7.01 -3.10 -6.15
C GLY A 95 8.49 -3.40 -5.88
N ILE A 96 8.82 -3.95 -4.72
CA ILE A 96 10.19 -4.40 -4.39
C ILE A 96 10.66 -5.48 -5.37
N ALA A 97 9.82 -6.49 -5.64
CA ALA A 97 10.14 -7.59 -6.53
C ALA A 97 10.45 -7.10 -7.96
N VAL A 98 9.67 -6.15 -8.48
CA VAL A 98 9.89 -5.55 -9.80
C VAL A 98 11.23 -4.82 -9.87
N LEU A 99 11.58 -4.01 -8.86
CA LEU A 99 12.88 -3.31 -8.85
C LEU A 99 14.07 -4.28 -8.80
N ARG A 100 13.95 -5.36 -8.03
CA ARG A 100 15.01 -6.40 -7.94
C ARG A 100 15.19 -7.14 -9.26
N ALA A 101 14.11 -7.45 -9.97
CA ALA A 101 14.15 -8.07 -11.28
C ALA A 101 14.83 -7.15 -12.33
N GLY A 102 14.54 -5.85 -12.30
CA GLY A 102 15.16 -4.86 -13.19
C GLY A 102 16.69 -4.75 -13.01
N LYS A 103 17.16 -4.68 -11.76
CA LYS A 103 18.60 -4.63 -11.45
C LYS A 103 19.35 -5.87 -11.95
N THR A 104 18.74 -7.05 -11.79
CA THR A 104 19.34 -8.32 -12.23
C THR A 104 19.50 -8.38 -13.75
N LYS A 105 18.50 -7.90 -14.52
CA LYS A 105 18.56 -7.82 -15.98
C LYS A 105 19.70 -6.90 -16.45
N SER A 106 19.76 -5.69 -15.89
CA SER A 106 20.80 -4.71 -16.23
C SER A 106 22.22 -5.24 -15.95
N HIS A 107 22.43 -5.94 -14.84
CA HIS A 107 23.74 -6.52 -14.51
C HIS A 107 24.16 -7.65 -15.48
N LYS A 108 23.22 -8.50 -15.93
CA LYS A 108 23.51 -9.55 -16.93
C LYS A 108 23.89 -8.95 -18.28
N GLU A 109 23.15 -7.95 -18.74
CA GLU A 109 23.42 -7.25 -20.00
C GLU A 109 24.81 -6.61 -20.01
N ASN A 110 25.17 -5.89 -18.94
CA ASN A 110 26.49 -5.27 -18.79
C ASN A 110 27.64 -6.30 -18.81
N ARG A 111 27.46 -7.49 -18.21
CA ARG A 111 28.49 -8.54 -18.28
C ARG A 111 28.64 -9.14 -19.66
N SER A 112 27.56 -9.22 -20.44
CA SER A 112 27.61 -9.76 -21.81
C SER A 112 28.30 -8.81 -22.80
N SER A 113 28.20 -7.50 -22.61
CA SER A 113 28.83 -6.50 -23.49
C SER A 113 30.34 -6.35 -23.24
N THR A 114 30.83 -6.73 -22.05
CA THR A 114 32.25 -6.62 -21.67
C THR A 114 33.12 -7.81 -22.12
N TRP A 115 32.55 -8.85 -22.73
CA TRP A 115 33.35 -9.93 -23.30
C TRP A 115 34.01 -9.47 -24.61
N PRO A 116 35.35 -9.60 -24.76
CA PRO A 116 35.98 -9.37 -26.05
C PRO A 116 35.36 -10.36 -27.04
N ARG A 117 34.74 -9.84 -28.11
CA ARG A 117 34.33 -10.67 -29.24
C ARG A 117 35.63 -11.26 -29.79
N ALA A 118 35.84 -12.56 -29.62
CA ALA A 118 36.94 -13.26 -30.25
C ALA A 118 36.81 -13.02 -31.76
N ALA A 119 37.78 -12.28 -32.31
CA ALA A 119 37.91 -11.98 -33.73
C ALA A 119 38.45 -13.19 -34.48
#